data_AF-A0A8J3YSW0-F1
#
_entry.id   AF-A0A8J3YSW0-F1
#
_cell.length_a   1.000
_cell.length_b   1.000
_cell.length_c   1.000
_cell.angle_alpha   90.00
_cell.angle_beta   90.00
_cell.angle_gamma   90.00
#
_symmetry.space_group_name_H-M   'P 1'
#
loop_
_entity.id
_entity.type
_entity.pdbx_description
1 polymer ?
#
loop_
_entity_poly.entity_id
_entity_poly.type
_entity_poly.pdbx_seq_one_letter_code
_entity_poly.pdbx_strand_id
1 'polypeptide(L)'
;MRLRVLLLAAAAGAVLLGSAGCQGQDPAKSPVQAAGGAASAPVDGTASGSAGTGSGAVAEAGVTGCPVSAAVLEKVAGYPAGWRIDAASVRCAQGWAVAGVIAPSPQQQGDGVIVFRYDTGTSGWTKKAEGSAVECAAFDMPPSTGLCSAN
;
A
#
# COMPACT_ATOMS: atom_id res chain seq x y z
N MET A 1 -25.37 2.36 -49.15
CA MET A 1 -25.06 3.65 -49.80
C MET A 1 -25.54 4.81 -48.93
N ARG A 2 -24.62 5.51 -48.25
CA ARG A 2 -24.59 6.99 -48.18
C ARG A 2 -23.35 7.41 -47.38
N LEU A 3 -22.41 7.90 -48.16
CA LEU A 3 -21.12 8.49 -47.85
C LEU A 3 -21.33 9.97 -47.45
N ARG A 4 -20.77 10.44 -46.32
CA ARG A 4 -20.46 11.86 -46.05
C ARG A 4 -19.26 11.91 -45.08
N VAL A 5 -18.04 12.03 -45.61
CA VAL A 5 -17.28 13.26 -45.91
C VAL A 5 -16.57 13.81 -44.67
N LEU A 6 -15.24 13.78 -44.76
CA LEU A 6 -14.21 14.28 -43.86
C LEU A 6 -14.32 15.79 -43.59
N LEU A 7 -13.85 16.22 -42.42
CA LEU A 7 -13.28 17.54 -42.20
C LEU A 7 -12.02 17.41 -41.31
N LEU A 8 -10.87 17.63 -41.94
CA LEU A 8 -9.59 17.91 -41.28
C LEU A 8 -9.62 19.32 -40.69
N ALA A 9 -9.03 19.51 -39.52
CA ALA A 9 -8.45 20.79 -39.12
C ALA A 9 -7.15 20.52 -38.34
N ALA A 10 -6.03 20.87 -38.97
CA ALA A 10 -4.72 20.97 -38.35
C ALA A 10 -4.56 22.35 -37.72
N ALA A 11 -3.91 22.43 -36.55
CA ALA A 11 -3.24 23.64 -36.12
C ALA A 11 -2.05 23.30 -35.21
N ALA A 12 -0.87 23.67 -35.68
CA ALA A 12 0.39 23.61 -34.99
C ALA A 12 0.47 24.68 -33.89
N GLY A 13 1.13 24.38 -32.78
CA GLY A 13 1.51 25.35 -31.75
C GLY A 13 2.85 24.94 -31.14
N ALA A 14 3.89 25.72 -31.42
CA ALA A 14 5.27 25.49 -31.04
C ALA A 14 5.62 26.12 -29.68
N VAL A 15 6.43 25.38 -28.91
CA VAL A 15 7.59 25.77 -28.06
C VAL A 15 7.52 27.06 -27.22
N LEU A 16 7.81 26.94 -25.92
CA LEU A 16 8.72 27.86 -25.20
C LEU A 16 9.43 27.14 -24.04
N LEU A 17 10.77 27.27 -24.05
CA LEU A 17 11.71 26.87 -23.00
C LEU A 17 11.53 27.75 -21.74
N GLY A 18 11.75 27.16 -20.57
CA GLY A 18 11.92 27.89 -19.31
C GLY A 18 12.79 27.12 -18.33
N SER A 19 14.11 27.37 -18.38
CA SER A 19 15.11 26.91 -17.43
C SER A 19 15.58 28.09 -16.56
N ALA A 20 15.39 28.04 -15.25
CA ALA A 20 16.13 28.73 -14.17
C ALA A 20 15.26 28.73 -12.90
N GLY A 21 15.72 28.40 -11.70
CA GLY A 21 17.08 28.11 -11.28
C GLY A 21 17.13 27.51 -9.87
N CYS A 22 18.30 26.99 -9.52
CA CYS A 22 18.68 26.67 -8.16
C CYS A 22 18.64 27.93 -7.29
N GLN A 23 17.96 27.88 -6.15
CA GLN A 23 18.40 28.58 -4.95
C GLN A 23 18.24 27.63 -3.78
N GLY A 24 19.38 27.20 -3.26
CA GLY A 24 19.43 26.45 -2.02
C GLY A 24 19.08 27.33 -0.84
N GLN A 25 18.60 26.70 0.22
CA GLN A 25 18.83 27.16 1.57
C GLN A 25 18.74 25.95 2.50
N ASP A 26 19.93 25.51 2.94
CA ASP A 26 20.15 24.71 4.14
C ASP A 26 19.57 25.44 5.36
N PRO A 27 18.66 24.81 6.13
CA PRO A 27 18.47 25.17 7.52
C PRO A 27 19.34 24.28 8.42
N ALA A 28 20.44 24.89 8.85
CA ALA A 28 21.08 24.78 10.16
C ALA A 28 20.91 23.47 10.96
N LYS A 29 22.06 22.81 11.17
CA LYS A 29 22.31 21.96 12.34
C LYS A 29 22.00 22.74 13.63
N SER A 30 21.02 22.27 14.39
CA SER A 30 20.90 22.57 15.82
C SER A 30 21.33 21.37 16.66
N PRO A 31 21.92 21.59 17.85
CA PRO A 31 22.65 20.58 18.60
C PRO A 31 21.72 19.61 19.34
N VAL A 32 21.99 18.31 19.23
CA VAL A 32 21.45 17.30 20.16
C VAL A 32 22.34 17.27 21.39
N GLN A 33 21.82 17.82 22.49
CA GLN A 33 22.23 17.49 23.85
C GLN A 33 21.05 16.77 24.50
N ALA A 34 21.22 15.47 24.77
CA ALA A 34 20.49 14.79 25.85
C ALA A 34 21.28 13.55 26.26
N ALA A 35 21.79 13.62 27.48
CA ALA A 35 22.33 12.50 28.23
C ALA A 35 21.24 11.46 28.54
N GLY A 36 21.65 10.21 28.72
CA GLY A 36 20.76 9.18 29.27
C GLY A 36 21.31 7.80 29.05
N GLY A 37 22.14 7.33 29.98
CA GLY A 37 22.58 5.93 30.00
C GLY A 37 21.40 4.98 30.23
N ALA A 38 21.44 3.83 29.57
CA ALA A 38 20.71 2.65 29.97
C ALA A 38 21.55 1.41 29.63
N ALA A 39 21.79 0.61 30.66
CA ALA A 39 22.62 -0.58 30.66
C ALA A 39 22.11 -1.65 29.68
N SER A 40 23.03 -2.35 29.02
CA SER A 40 22.75 -3.60 28.32
C SER A 40 22.74 -4.75 29.34
N ALA A 41 21.59 -5.39 29.51
CA ALA A 41 21.44 -6.68 30.19
C ALA A 41 21.42 -7.82 29.15
N PRO A 42 21.68 -9.08 29.56
CA PRO A 42 22.38 -10.07 28.75
C PRO A 42 21.50 -10.82 27.75
N VAL A 43 22.20 -11.41 26.78
CA VAL A 43 21.70 -12.42 25.86
C VAL A 43 21.39 -13.71 26.62
N ASP A 44 20.13 -14.11 26.66
CA ASP A 44 19.74 -15.49 26.94
C ASP A 44 19.41 -16.18 25.63
N GLY A 45 20.26 -17.13 25.27
CA GLY A 45 19.99 -18.07 24.21
C GLY A 45 18.90 -19.06 24.63
N THR A 46 18.26 -19.68 23.64
CA THR A 46 18.11 -21.14 23.55
C THR A 46 17.44 -21.45 22.21
N ALA A 47 18.21 -22.05 21.31
CA ALA A 47 17.66 -22.83 20.22
C ALA A 47 17.26 -24.20 20.79
N SER A 48 16.01 -24.63 20.57
CA SER A 48 15.69 -26.02 20.22
C SER A 48 14.19 -26.24 20.06
N GLY A 49 13.84 -26.66 18.84
CA GLY A 49 13.02 -27.84 18.59
C GLY A 49 11.55 -27.80 18.98
N SER A 50 10.67 -27.92 17.99
CA SER A 50 10.00 -29.20 17.76
C SER A 50 9.21 -29.17 16.46
N ALA A 51 9.43 -30.20 15.65
CA ALA A 51 8.58 -30.54 14.53
C ALA A 51 7.14 -30.77 15.02
N GLY A 52 6.19 -30.04 14.43
CA GLY A 52 4.76 -30.24 14.63
C GLY A 52 4.09 -30.26 13.26
N THR A 53 3.82 -31.47 12.77
CA THR A 53 2.89 -31.69 11.66
C THR A 53 1.49 -31.28 12.13
N GLY A 54 1.02 -30.10 11.70
CA GLY A 54 -0.29 -29.57 12.00
C GLY A 54 -0.92 -28.96 10.76
N SER A 55 -2.10 -29.48 10.39
CA SER A 55 -2.99 -28.97 9.34
C SER A 55 -3.05 -27.45 9.27
N GLY A 56 -2.85 -26.90 8.07
CA GLY A 56 -3.41 -25.62 7.62
C GLY A 56 -3.46 -24.51 8.67
N ALA A 57 -2.34 -24.19 9.31
CA ALA A 57 -2.27 -23.04 10.20
C ALA A 57 -2.22 -21.75 9.37
N VAL A 58 -3.37 -21.09 9.28
CA VAL A 58 -3.46 -19.65 9.08
C VAL A 58 -2.74 -18.97 10.25
N ALA A 59 -1.43 -18.76 10.13
CA ALA A 59 -0.69 -18.01 11.12
C ALA A 59 0.57 -17.39 10.49
N GLU A 60 0.45 -16.11 10.12
CA GLU A 60 1.46 -15.15 10.56
C GLU A 60 0.73 -13.85 10.89
N ALA A 61 1.05 -13.32 12.07
CA ALA A 61 0.22 -12.42 12.84
C ALA A 61 -0.16 -11.13 12.09
N GLY A 62 -1.47 -10.97 11.85
CA GLY A 62 -2.03 -9.65 11.58
C GLY A 62 -1.83 -8.79 12.82
N VAL A 63 -1.29 -7.58 12.62
CA VAL A 63 -1.29 -6.50 13.60
C VAL A 63 -2.63 -6.48 14.32
N THR A 64 -2.60 -6.62 15.65
CA THR A 64 -3.74 -6.87 16.53
C THR A 64 -4.94 -5.99 16.15
N GLY A 65 -5.92 -6.56 15.44
CA GLY A 65 -7.15 -5.84 15.05
C GLY A 65 -7.67 -6.13 13.63
N CYS A 66 -6.83 -6.51 12.66
CA CYS A 66 -7.33 -6.87 11.32
C CYS A 66 -7.64 -8.38 11.20
N PRO A 67 -8.84 -8.79 10.72
CA PRO A 67 -9.22 -10.20 10.62
C PRO A 67 -8.63 -10.93 9.41
N VAL A 68 -7.78 -10.28 8.60
CA VAL A 68 -7.17 -10.87 7.39
C VAL A 68 -5.66 -10.67 7.38
N SER A 69 -4.92 -11.69 6.94
CA SER A 69 -3.47 -11.62 6.81
C SER A 69 -3.04 -11.06 5.45
N ALA A 70 -1.83 -10.49 5.41
CA ALA A 70 -1.20 -10.05 4.15
C ALA A 70 -1.16 -11.16 3.09
N ALA A 71 -0.89 -12.40 3.50
CA ALA A 71 -0.83 -13.55 2.59
C ALA A 71 -2.19 -13.85 1.91
N VAL A 72 -3.30 -13.70 2.65
CA VAL A 72 -4.64 -13.84 2.07
C VAL A 72 -4.90 -12.72 1.07
N LEU A 73 -4.58 -11.47 1.42
CA LEU A 73 -4.75 -10.32 0.55
C LEU A 73 -3.88 -10.40 -0.71
N GLU A 74 -2.65 -10.88 -0.60
CA GLU A 74 -1.73 -11.11 -1.72
C GLU A 74 -2.30 -12.12 -2.71
N LYS A 75 -2.85 -13.24 -2.21
CA LYS A 75 -3.52 -14.24 -3.03
C LYS A 75 -4.74 -13.66 -3.74
N VAL A 76 -5.52 -12.81 -3.06
CA VAL A 76 -6.68 -12.11 -3.64
C VAL A 76 -6.27 -11.08 -4.69
N ALA A 77 -5.14 -10.39 -4.48
CA ALA A 77 -4.63 -9.41 -5.42
C ALA A 77 -4.11 -10.03 -6.72
N GLY A 78 -3.71 -11.30 -6.69
CA GLY A 78 -3.29 -12.06 -7.88
C GLY A 78 -1.99 -11.55 -8.49
N TYR A 79 -1.06 -11.10 -7.63
CA TYR A 79 0.18 -10.48 -8.10
C TYR A 79 1.11 -11.45 -8.83
N PRO A 80 1.89 -10.94 -9.80
CA PRO A 80 2.99 -11.71 -10.37
C PRO A 80 4.09 -11.95 -9.32
N ALA A 81 4.92 -12.95 -9.57
CA ALA A 81 5.98 -13.35 -8.65
C ALA A 81 6.90 -12.16 -8.26
N GLY A 82 7.22 -12.08 -6.97
CA GLY A 82 8.10 -11.05 -6.40
C GLY A 82 7.39 -9.83 -5.84
N TRP A 83 6.13 -9.58 -6.22
CA TRP A 83 5.30 -8.54 -5.60
C TRP A 83 4.62 -9.10 -4.36
N ARG A 84 4.64 -8.35 -3.26
CA ARG A 84 4.10 -8.77 -1.96
C ARG A 84 3.21 -7.69 -1.36
N ILE A 85 2.29 -8.08 -0.48
CA ILE A 85 1.60 -7.12 0.39
C ILE A 85 2.48 -6.81 1.60
N ASP A 86 2.67 -5.52 1.94
CA ASP A 86 3.35 -5.13 3.17
C ASP A 86 2.42 -5.39 4.37
N ALA A 87 2.74 -6.40 5.18
CA ALA A 87 1.95 -6.77 6.34
C ALA A 87 1.83 -5.67 7.39
N ALA A 88 2.84 -4.80 7.53
CA ALA A 88 2.82 -3.69 8.48
C ALA A 88 1.86 -2.57 8.05
N SER A 89 1.58 -2.47 6.75
CA SER A 89 0.67 -1.48 6.18
C SER A 89 -0.80 -1.89 6.17
N VAL A 90 -1.10 -3.16 6.50
CA VAL A 90 -2.48 -3.69 6.46
C VAL A 90 -3.33 -3.00 7.52
N ARG A 91 -4.37 -2.30 7.07
CA ARG A 91 -5.36 -1.66 7.94
C ARG A 91 -6.77 -2.08 7.55
N CYS A 92 -7.62 -2.34 8.54
CA CYS A 92 -8.95 -2.90 8.30
C CYS A 92 -10.01 -2.23 9.17
N ALA A 93 -11.18 -1.98 8.59
CA ALA A 93 -12.32 -1.40 9.27
C ALA A 93 -13.61 -1.71 8.51
N GLN A 94 -14.67 -2.10 9.22
CA GLN A 94 -16.03 -2.22 8.66
C GLN A 94 -16.12 -3.07 7.36
N GLY A 95 -15.39 -4.20 7.29
CA GLY A 95 -15.37 -5.07 6.11
C GLY A 95 -14.51 -4.57 4.95
N TRP A 96 -13.72 -3.52 5.16
CA TRP A 96 -12.72 -3.01 4.24
C TRP A 96 -11.32 -3.31 4.76
N ALA A 97 -10.38 -3.46 3.83
CA ALA A 97 -8.96 -3.50 4.12
C ALA A 97 -8.21 -2.67 3.07
N VAL A 98 -7.14 -2.00 3.52
CA VAL A 98 -6.15 -1.38 2.64
C VAL A 98 -4.77 -1.88 2.97
N ALA A 99 -3.90 -1.98 1.97
CA ALA A 99 -2.52 -2.36 2.18
C ALA A 99 -1.61 -1.76 1.10
N GLY A 100 -0.42 -1.35 1.51
CA GLY A 100 0.69 -1.04 0.61
C GLY A 100 1.29 -2.30 0.00
N VAL A 101 2.04 -2.09 -1.07
CA VAL A 101 2.63 -3.15 -1.89
C VAL A 101 4.15 -3.03 -1.83
N ILE A 102 4.85 -4.16 -1.69
CA ILE A 102 6.30 -4.24 -1.82
C ILE A 102 6.60 -4.77 -3.22
N ALA A 103 7.29 -3.96 -4.01
CA ALA A 103 7.72 -4.34 -5.33
C ALA A 103 8.98 -5.24 -5.27
N PRO A 104 9.24 -6.07 -6.32
CA PRO A 104 10.42 -6.91 -6.39
C PRO A 104 11.75 -6.14 -6.37
N SER A 105 11.75 -4.88 -6.81
CA SER A 105 12.91 -4.00 -6.76
C SER A 105 12.54 -2.56 -6.38
N PRO A 106 13.47 -1.79 -5.79
CA PRO A 106 13.22 -0.40 -5.41
C PRO A 106 12.80 0.50 -6.57
N GLN A 107 13.28 0.23 -7.80
CA GLN A 107 12.93 1.02 -8.98
C GLN A 107 11.49 0.80 -9.45
N GLN A 108 10.88 -0.32 -9.05
CA GLN A 108 9.48 -0.65 -9.34
C GLN A 108 8.55 -0.21 -8.20
N GLN A 109 9.11 0.25 -7.08
CA GLN A 109 8.32 0.64 -5.91
C GLN A 109 7.56 1.94 -6.18
N GLY A 110 6.24 1.85 -6.14
CA GLY A 110 5.35 3.00 -6.10
C GLY A 110 4.91 3.34 -4.68
N ASP A 111 4.08 4.36 -4.54
CA ASP A 111 3.35 4.76 -3.33
C ASP A 111 1.95 4.14 -3.25
N GLY A 112 1.66 3.19 -4.15
CA GLY A 112 0.34 2.60 -4.32
C GLY A 112 -0.15 1.81 -3.11
N VAL A 113 -1.45 1.93 -2.85
CA VAL A 113 -2.21 1.10 -1.93
C VAL A 113 -3.27 0.31 -2.69
N ILE A 114 -3.59 -0.86 -2.17
CA ILE A 114 -4.66 -1.73 -2.66
C ILE A 114 -5.85 -1.63 -1.73
N VAL A 115 -7.04 -1.56 -2.31
CA VAL A 115 -8.30 -1.58 -1.59
C VAL A 115 -8.95 -2.95 -1.75
N PHE A 116 -9.35 -3.54 -0.63
CA PHE A 116 -10.08 -4.80 -0.57
C PHE A 116 -11.40 -4.64 0.17
N ARG A 117 -12.42 -5.40 -0.25
CA ARG A 117 -13.70 -5.51 0.45
C ARG A 117 -14.03 -6.96 0.73
N TYR A 118 -14.45 -7.22 1.96
CA TYR A 118 -15.03 -8.49 2.36
C TYR A 118 -16.47 -8.58 1.84
N ASP A 119 -16.76 -9.65 1.13
CA ASP A 119 -18.08 -10.00 0.62
C ASP A 119 -18.67 -11.07 1.53
N THR A 120 -19.77 -10.74 2.20
CA THR A 120 -20.48 -11.65 3.11
C THR A 120 -21.21 -12.78 2.38
N GLY A 121 -21.58 -12.59 1.12
CA GLY A 121 -22.24 -13.60 0.30
C GLY A 121 -21.30 -14.72 -0.12
N THR A 122 -20.04 -14.40 -0.39
CA THR A 122 -19.00 -15.39 -0.73
C THR A 122 -18.10 -15.76 0.45
N SER A 123 -18.27 -15.09 1.61
CA SER A 123 -17.38 -15.20 2.78
C SER A 123 -15.90 -15.01 2.40
N GLY A 124 -15.64 -14.04 1.53
CA GLY A 124 -14.33 -13.89 0.88
C GLY A 124 -13.94 -12.43 0.66
N TRP A 125 -12.63 -12.20 0.55
CA TRP A 125 -12.07 -10.90 0.21
C TRP A 125 -11.97 -10.73 -1.31
N THR A 126 -12.21 -9.51 -1.79
CA THR A 126 -12.07 -9.14 -3.20
C THR A 126 -11.25 -7.86 -3.34
N LYS A 127 -10.35 -7.81 -4.33
CA LYS A 127 -9.66 -6.57 -4.72
C LYS A 127 -10.67 -5.65 -5.40
N LYS A 128 -10.71 -4.39 -4.98
CA LYS A 128 -11.59 -3.35 -5.55
C LYS A 128 -10.82 -2.35 -6.39
N ALA A 129 -9.65 -1.92 -5.92
CA ALA A 129 -8.85 -0.93 -6.64
C ALA A 129 -7.38 -0.94 -6.20
N GLU A 130 -6.60 -0.18 -6.95
CA GLU A 130 -5.19 0.12 -6.71
C GLU A 130 -4.94 1.58 -7.11
N GLY A 131 -4.17 2.32 -6.31
CA GLY A 131 -3.83 3.71 -6.62
C GLY A 131 -2.98 4.35 -5.52
N SER A 132 -2.45 5.54 -5.79
CA SER A 132 -1.67 6.33 -4.83
C SER A 132 -2.51 7.02 -3.76
N ALA A 133 -3.84 7.08 -3.95
CA ALA A 133 -4.80 7.61 -3.00
C ALA A 133 -6.13 6.83 -3.06
N VAL A 134 -6.85 6.80 -1.94
CA VAL A 134 -8.16 6.14 -1.84
C VAL A 134 -9.21 7.17 -1.47
N GLU A 135 -10.13 7.42 -2.40
CA GLU A 135 -11.29 8.28 -2.21
C GLU A 135 -12.48 7.44 -1.73
N CYS A 136 -13.09 7.82 -0.61
CA CYS A 136 -14.17 7.05 0.00
C CYS A 136 -15.37 6.88 -0.96
N ALA A 137 -15.75 7.96 -1.62
CA ALA A 137 -16.90 8.00 -2.53
C ALA A 137 -16.72 7.13 -3.78
N ALA A 138 -15.49 6.90 -4.24
CA ALA A 138 -15.23 6.09 -5.43
C ALA A 138 -15.54 4.60 -5.24
N PHE A 139 -15.64 4.14 -3.99
CA PHE A 139 -15.79 2.73 -3.65
C PHE A 139 -17.00 2.43 -2.76
N ASP A 140 -17.87 3.42 -2.51
CA ASP A 140 -18.92 3.34 -1.49
C ASP A 140 -18.35 2.92 -0.12
N MET A 141 -17.14 3.37 0.19
CA MET A 141 -16.47 3.12 1.46
C MET A 141 -16.92 4.19 2.46
N PRO A 142 -17.44 3.83 3.65
CA PRO A 142 -17.81 4.82 4.64
C PRO A 142 -16.59 5.62 5.11
N PRO A 143 -16.67 6.97 5.20
CA PRO A 143 -15.59 7.78 5.79
C PRO A 143 -15.21 7.37 7.22
N SER A 144 -16.17 6.80 7.97
CA SER A 144 -15.95 6.26 9.32
C SER A 144 -14.93 5.13 9.39
N THR A 145 -14.55 4.53 8.26
CA THR A 145 -13.48 3.52 8.20
C THR A 145 -12.11 4.11 8.54
N GLY A 146 -11.89 5.40 8.26
CA GLY A 146 -10.57 6.04 8.38
C GLY A 146 -9.50 5.43 7.46
N LEU A 147 -9.90 4.75 6.38
CA LEU A 147 -9.03 4.12 5.41
C LEU A 147 -8.89 4.92 4.10
N CYS A 148 -9.66 5.99 3.94
CA CYS A 148 -9.80 6.79 2.73
C CYS A 148 -10.01 8.27 3.06
N SER A 149 -9.84 9.13 2.06
CA SER A 149 -10.15 10.55 2.13
C SER A 149 -11.64 10.81 1.83
N ALA A 150 -12.26 11.67 2.63
CA ALA A 150 -13.63 12.15 2.41
C ALA A 150 -13.55 13.48 1.65
N ASN A 151 -13.54 13.42 0.32
CA ASN A 151 -13.77 14.58 -0.54
C ASN A 151 -15.27 14.85 -0.73
#